data_AF-A0A4R8FDE1-F1
#
_entry.id   AF-A0A4R8FDE1-F1
#
_cell.length_a   1.000
_cell.length_b   1.000
_cell.length_c   1.000
_cell.angle_alpha   90.00
_cell.angle_beta   90.00
_cell.angle_gamma   90.00
#
_symmetry.space_group_name_H-M   'P 1'
#
loop_
_entity.id
_entity.type
_entity.pdbx_description
1 polymer ?
#
loop_
_entity_poly.entity_id
_entity_poly.type
_entity_poly.pdbx_seq_one_letter_code
_entity_poly.pdbx_strand_id
1 'polypeptide(L)'
;MVTEARFKIRDFGRDTWCNSVDELIATLRSRYATKSVSVQYRTKATGSSRVVFVDVDPDAIRHSYQDRNEVDFCLIESEAL
;
A
#
# COMPACT_ATOMS: atom_id res chain seq x y z
N MET A 1 22.47 -4.75 7.40
CA MET A 1 22.01 -4.15 6.13
C MET A 1 20.65 -3.55 6.41
N VAL A 2 20.48 -2.24 6.25
CA VAL A 2 19.17 -1.60 6.43
C VAL A 2 18.43 -1.84 5.12
N THR A 3 17.50 -2.79 5.11
CA THR A 3 16.61 -2.98 3.96
C THR A 3 15.80 -1.69 3.83
N GLU A 4 15.95 -0.95 2.73
CA GLU A 4 15.06 0.18 2.46
C GLU A 4 13.62 -0.36 2.44
N ALA A 5 12.74 0.27 3.21
CA ALA A 5 11.36 -0.18 3.29
C ALA A 5 10.70 -0.10 1.90
N ARG A 6 10.16 -1.24 1.47
CA ARG A 6 9.64 -1.47 0.12
C ARG A 6 8.34 -0.73 -0.18
N PHE A 7 7.55 -0.49 0.86
CA PHE A 7 6.25 0.16 0.77
C PHE A 7 6.14 1.31 1.77
N LYS A 8 5.40 2.34 1.38
CA LYS A 8 5.13 3.51 2.23
C LYS A 8 3.64 3.84 2.22
N ILE A 9 2.98 3.72 3.37
CA ILE A 9 1.64 4.24 3.59
C ILE A 9 1.76 5.72 3.96
N ARG A 10 1.04 6.58 3.25
CA ARG A 10 1.00 8.03 3.45
C ARG A 10 -0.35 8.44 4.04
N ASP A 11 -0.28 9.10 5.20
CA ASP A 11 -1.43 9.63 5.94
C ASP A 11 -1.09 11.04 6.46
N PHE A 12 -1.00 12.01 5.54
CA PHE A 12 -0.79 13.46 5.82
C PHE A 12 0.22 13.77 6.96
N GLY A 13 1.39 13.12 6.95
CA GLY A 13 2.45 13.33 7.95
C GLY A 13 2.60 12.21 8.97
N ARG A 14 1.70 11.21 8.99
CA ARG A 14 1.80 9.97 9.76
C ARG A 14 2.14 8.79 8.87
N ASP A 15 3.26 8.91 8.17
CA ASP A 15 3.69 7.89 7.24
C ASP A 15 4.13 6.62 7.99
N THR A 16 3.75 5.46 7.46
CA THR A 16 4.26 4.17 7.93
C THR A 16 4.99 3.47 6.81
N TRP A 17 6.13 2.87 7.15
CA TRP A 17 6.96 2.11 6.23
C TRP A 17 6.75 0.62 6.47
N CYS A 18 6.66 -0.16 5.41
CA CYS A 18 6.48 -1.61 5.45
C CYS A 18 7.49 -2.28 4.51
N ASN A 19 7.99 -3.45 4.90
CA ASN A 19 9.03 -4.18 4.16
C ASN A 19 8.46 -5.29 3.28
N SER A 20 7.24 -5.77 3.58
CA SER A 20 6.53 -6.79 2.82
C SER A 20 5.07 -6.41 2.57
N VAL A 21 4.43 -7.11 1.65
CA VAL A 21 3.00 -6.96 1.38
C VAL A 21 2.16 -7.46 2.57
N ASP A 22 2.55 -8.54 3.24
CA ASP A 22 1.89 -8.98 4.48
C ASP A 22 1.93 -7.90 5.57
N GLU A 23 3.09 -7.26 5.78
CA GLU A 23 3.24 -6.17 6.75
C GLU A 23 2.38 -4.97 6.35
N LEU A 24 2.34 -4.64 5.05
CA LEU A 24 1.49 -3.60 4.50
C LEU A 24 0.00 -3.87 4.78
N ILE A 25 -0.49 -5.07 4.48
CA ILE A 25 -1.89 -5.46 4.70
C ILE A 25 -2.23 -5.43 6.20
N ALA A 26 -1.38 -6.02 7.04
CA ALA A 26 -1.57 -6.03 8.48
C ALA A 26 -1.60 -4.61 9.06
N THR A 27 -0.73 -3.72 8.56
CA THR A 27 -0.66 -2.33 8.99
C THR A 27 -1.88 -1.53 8.53
N LEU A 28 -2.31 -1.70 7.28
CA LEU A 28 -3.52 -1.07 6.75
C LEU A 28 -4.73 -1.44 7.61
N ARG A 29 -4.95 -2.73 7.85
CA ARG A 29 -6.09 -3.21 8.66
C ARG A 29 -6.02 -2.78 10.12
N SER A 30 -4.85 -2.77 10.74
CA SER A 30 -4.73 -2.48 12.18
C SER A 30 -4.71 -0.99 12.52
N ARG A 31 -4.07 -0.15 11.69
CA ARG A 31 -3.82 1.27 12.00
C ARG A 31 -4.63 2.24 11.15
N TYR A 32 -5.06 1.79 9.98
CA TYR A 32 -5.75 2.63 9.01
C TYR A 32 -7.18 2.15 8.71
N ALA A 33 -7.75 1.30 9.57
CA ALA A 33 -9.15 0.88 9.48
C ALA A 33 -10.10 2.08 9.34
N THR A 34 -11.07 1.99 8.44
CA THR A 34 -12.07 3.03 8.12
C THR A 34 -11.49 4.34 7.59
N LYS A 35 -10.25 4.31 7.07
CA LYS A 35 -9.59 5.47 6.46
C LYS A 35 -9.23 5.24 5.01
N SER A 36 -9.14 6.35 4.28
CA SER A 36 -8.53 6.42 2.96
C SER A 36 -7.07 6.87 3.08
N VAL A 37 -6.15 6.09 2.53
CA VAL A 37 -4.71 6.38 2.54
C VAL A 37 -4.12 6.13 1.16
N SER A 38 -2.86 6.54 0.95
CA SER A 38 -2.13 6.15 -0.26
C SER A 38 -0.93 5.28 0.05
N VAL A 39 -0.73 4.24 -0.75
CA VAL A 39 0.41 3.33 -0.70
C VAL A 39 1.36 3.70 -1.83
N GLN A 40 2.62 3.93 -1.51
CA GLN A 40 3.69 4.23 -2.47
C GLN A 40 4.72 3.10 -2.49
N TYR A 41 5.19 2.75 -3.67
CA TYR A 41 6.27 1.78 -3.86
C TYR A 41 7.03 2.08 -5.17
N ARG A 42 8.28 1.60 -5.29
CA ARG A 42 9.02 1.67 -6.56
C ARG A 42 8.74 0.45 -7.40
N THR A 43 8.65 0.58 -8.72
CA THR A 43 8.45 -0.56 -9.63
C THR A 43 9.79 -1.19 -10.05
N LYS A 44 9.82 -2.52 -10.20
CA LYS A 44 10.98 -3.26 -10.73
C LYS A 44 11.33 -2.85 -12.15
N ALA A 45 10.30 -2.68 -13.00
CA ALA A 45 10.48 -2.50 -14.43
C ALA A 45 11.14 -1.17 -14.82
N THR A 46 10.80 -0.09 -14.12
CA THR A 46 11.25 1.27 -14.48
C THR A 46 11.92 2.02 -13.34
N GLY A 47 11.93 1.47 -12.12
CA GLY A 47 12.39 2.17 -10.91
C GLY A 47 11.48 3.33 -10.50
N SER A 48 10.35 3.55 -11.19
CA SER A 48 9.46 4.66 -10.96
C SER A 48 8.64 4.46 -9.68
N SER A 49 8.38 5.55 -8.96
CA SER A 49 7.44 5.53 -7.83
C SER A 49 6.00 5.41 -8.34
N ARG A 50 5.30 4.38 -7.91
CA ARG A 50 3.87 4.18 -8.11
C ARG A 50 3.12 4.54 -6.84
N VAL A 51 1.91 5.08 -7.01
CA VAL A 51 1.02 5.47 -5.91
C VAL A 51 -0.34 4.81 -6.12
N VAL A 52 -0.84 4.12 -5.11
CA VAL A 52 -2.15 3.48 -5.09
C VAL A 52 -2.96 4.09 -3.95
N PHE A 53 -4.12 4.68 -4.27
CA PHE A 53 -5.03 5.20 -3.27
C PHE A 53 -6.00 4.10 -2.85
N VAL A 54 -6.11 3.86 -1.55
CA VAL A 54 -6.88 2.75 -0.99
C VAL A 54 -7.81 3.21 0.12
N ASP A 55 -9.02 2.67 0.11
CA ASP A 55 -9.99 2.74 1.21
C ASP A 55 -9.90 1.44 2.00
N VAL A 56 -9.67 1.55 3.31
CA VAL A 56 -9.56 0.39 4.21
C VAL A 56 -10.90 0.18 4.90
N ASP A 57 -11.73 -0.69 4.34
CA ASP A 57 -12.99 -1.11 4.95
C ASP A 57 -12.76 -2.28 5.93
N PRO A 58 -13.73 -2.58 6.83
CA PRO A 58 -13.64 -3.72 7.74
C PRO A 58 -13.51 -5.06 7.00
N ASP A 59 -14.15 -5.18 5.84
CA ASP A 59 -14.26 -6.44 5.10
C ASP A 59 -13.22 -6.58 3.97
N ALA A 60 -12.71 -5.46 3.44
CA ALA A 60 -11.78 -5.47 2.30
C ALA A 60 -10.97 -4.16 2.21
N ILE A 61 -9.86 -4.20 1.47
CA ILE A 61 -9.11 -3.00 1.10
C ILE A 61 -9.35 -2.76 -0.39
N ARG A 62 -9.96 -1.63 -0.72
CA ARG A 62 -10.39 -1.30 -2.09
C ARG A 62 -9.63 -0.12 -2.62
N HIS A 63 -9.54 -0.01 -3.94
CA HIS A 63 -9.05 1.22 -4.54
C HIS A 63 -10.02 2.36 -4.25
N SER A 64 -9.52 3.53 -3.82
CA SER A 64 -10.38 4.71 -3.58
C SER A 64 -10.98 5.26 -4.88
N TYR A 65 -10.30 5.00 -6.00
CA TYR A 65 -10.67 5.39 -7.36
C TYR A 65 -10.65 4.16 -8.26
N GLN A 66 -11.30 4.17 -9.43
CA GLN A 66 -11.48 3.00 -10.32
C GLN A 66 -12.41 1.93 -9.75
N ASP A 67 -13.72 2.12 -9.94
CA ASP A 67 -14.82 1.17 -9.63
C ASP A 67 -14.85 0.60 -8.20
N ARG A 68 -13.95 1.04 -7.31
CA ARG A 68 -13.76 0.57 -5.94
C ARG A 68 -13.58 -0.94 -5.84
N ASN A 69 -12.90 -1.53 -6.83
CA ASN A 69 -12.52 -2.93 -6.79
C ASN A 69 -11.49 -3.19 -5.68
N GLU A 70 -11.44 -4.43 -5.20
CA GLU A 70 -10.44 -4.86 -4.22
C GLU A 70 -9.02 -4.71 -4.77
N VAL A 71 -8.09 -4.31 -3.91
CA VAL A 71 -6.69 -4.11 -4.30
C VAL A 71 -6.03 -5.48 -4.52
N ASP A 72 -5.45 -5.67 -5.71
CA ASP A 72 -4.65 -6.86 -6.00
C ASP A 72 -3.23 -6.69 -5.41
N PHE A 73 -3.07 -7.17 -4.18
CA PHE A 73 -1.80 -7.14 -3.47
C PHE A 73 -0.75 -8.09 -4.07
N CYS A 74 -1.17 -9.15 -4.78
CA CYS A 74 -0.25 -10.04 -5.50
C CYS A 74 0.40 -9.31 -6.69
N LEU A 75 -0.38 -8.49 -7.39
CA LEU A 75 0.15 -7.63 -8.44
C LEU A 75 1.13 -6.60 -7.87
N ILE A 76 0.79 -5.94 -6.76
CA ILE A 76 1.69 -5.00 -6.08
C ILE A 76 3.00 -5.69 -5.68
N GLU A 77 2.95 -6.90 -5.14
CA GLU A 77 4.14 -7.68 -4.78
C GLU A 77 5.02 -8.02 -5.98
N SER A 78 4.39 -8.42 -7.09
CA SER A 78 5.09 -8.75 -8.34
C SER A 78 5.82 -7.53 -8.91
N GLU A 79 5.16 -6.37 -8.89
CA GLU A 79 5.66 -5.12 -9.46
C GLU A 79 6.67 -4.38 -8.58
N ALA A 80 6.56 -4.45 -7.25
CA ALA A 80 7.35 -3.62 -6.35
C ALA A 80 8.83 -4.04 -6.33
N LEU A 81 9.78 -3.11 -6.37
CA LEU A 81 11.22 -3.42 -6.35
C LEU A 81 11.64 -4.22 -5.12
#